data_AF-A0AAW9IWG0-F1
#
_entry.id   AF-A0AAW9IWG0-F1
#
_cell.length_a   1.000
_cell.length_b   1.000
_cell.length_c   1.000
_cell.angle_alpha   90.00
_cell.angle_beta   90.00
_cell.angle_gamma   90.00
#
_symmetry.space_group_name_H-M   'P 1'
#
loop_
_entity.id
_entity.type
_entity.pdbx_description
1 polymer ?
#
loop_
_entity_poly.entity_id
_entity_poly.type
_entity_poly.pdbx_seq_one_letter_code
_entity_poly.pdbx_strand_id
1 'polypeptide(L)'
;TKEIEILKDLYVLALRDLPKYDHIFFVPREFGYSKDGVRWQDEEVAQAVDKAILSFLEAENVNYTLITGPTKERAEKILQIVGISQEINLDMAK
;
A
#
# COMPACT_ATOMS: atom_id res chain seq x y z
N THR A 1 -24.98 14.11 7.15
CA THR A 1 -25.00 13.02 8.15
C THR A 1 -23.65 12.98 8.83
N LYS A 2 -23.56 12.59 10.11
CA LYS A 2 -22.30 12.48 10.85
C LYS A 2 -21.21 11.68 10.10
N GLU A 3 -21.60 10.64 9.37
CA GLU A 3 -20.71 9.84 8.53
C GLU A 3 -20.04 10.65 7.41
N ILE A 4 -20.77 11.58 6.79
CA ILE A 4 -20.24 12.45 5.73
C ILE A 4 -19.21 13.42 6.30
N GLU A 5 -19.41 13.90 7.52
CA GLU A 5 -18.46 14.78 8.22
C GLU A 5 -17.18 14.03 8.56
N ILE A 6 -17.30 12.80 9.10
CA ILE A 6 -16.15 11.94 9.37
C ILE A 6 -15.35 11.66 8.10
N LEU A 7 -16.02 11.35 6.99
CA LEU A 7 -15.34 11.10 5.70
C LEU A 7 -14.60 12.34 5.20
N LYS A 8 -15.20 13.53 5.33
CA LYS A 8 -14.55 14.80 4.97
C LYS A 8 -13.32 15.06 5.83
N ASP A 9 -13.41 14.83 7.13
CA ASP A 9 -12.29 15.02 8.04
C ASP A 9 -11.13 14.07 7.69
N LEU A 10 -11.42 12.79 7.46
CA LEU A 10 -10.41 11.81 7.01
C LEU A 10 -9.77 12.21 5.67
N TYR A 11 -10.56 12.72 4.73
CA TYR A 11 -10.07 13.19 3.44
C TYR A 11 -9.09 14.35 3.59
N VAL A 12 -9.46 15.35 4.39
CA VAL A 12 -8.62 16.53 4.68
C VAL A 12 -7.32 16.11 5.36
N LEU A 13 -7.40 15.17 6.32
CA LEU A 13 -6.22 14.64 6.98
C LEU A 13 -5.28 13.94 5.99
N ALA A 14 -5.82 13.12 5.08
CA ALA A 14 -5.03 12.46 4.05
C ALA A 14 -4.32 13.48 3.15
N LEU A 15 -5.05 14.47 2.59
CA LEU A 15 -4.47 15.49 1.73
C LEU A 15 -3.40 16.33 2.41
N ARG A 16 -3.57 16.62 3.70
CA ARG A 16 -2.58 17.37 4.50
C ARG A 16 -1.31 16.56 4.73
N ASP A 17 -1.43 15.24 4.85
CA ASP A 17 -0.32 14.38 5.24
C ASP A 17 0.43 13.81 4.03
N LEU A 18 -0.22 13.65 2.87
CA LEU A 18 0.40 13.18 1.62
C LEU A 18 1.71 13.89 1.26
N PRO A 19 1.82 15.25 1.30
CA PRO A 19 3.07 15.95 0.97
C PRO A 19 4.20 15.74 1.97
N LYS A 20 3.94 15.12 3.13
CA LYS A 20 4.95 14.85 4.16
C LYS A 20 5.76 13.59 3.88
N TYR A 21 5.35 12.79 2.89
CA TYR A 21 6.01 11.55 2.53
C TYR A 21 6.86 11.76 1.28
N ASP A 22 8.13 11.38 1.33
CA ASP A 22 9.02 11.37 0.16
C ASP A 22 8.60 10.29 -0.86
N HIS A 23 8.04 9.19 -0.36
CA HIS A 23 7.61 8.06 -1.17
C HIS A 23 6.25 7.55 -0.72
N ILE A 24 5.36 7.31 -1.69
CA ILE A 24 4.10 6.61 -1.51
C ILE A 24 4.13 5.38 -2.41
N PHE A 25 3.89 4.22 -1.82
CA PHE A 25 3.88 2.95 -2.55
C PHE A 25 2.46 2.39 -2.57
N PHE A 26 1.95 2.08 -3.76
CA PHE A 26 0.74 1.29 -3.91
C PHE A 26 1.11 -0.16 -4.20
N VAL A 27 0.70 -1.07 -3.32
CA VAL A 27 1.02 -2.49 -3.38
C VAL A 27 -0.30 -3.26 -3.58
N PRO A 28 -0.73 -3.50 -4.83
CA PRO A 28 -1.99 -4.20 -5.08
C PRO A 28 -1.92 -5.65 -4.60
N ARG A 29 -3.10 -6.22 -4.31
CA ARG A 29 -3.19 -7.64 -4.02
C ARG A 29 -3.00 -8.45 -5.30
N GLU A 30 -2.01 -9.32 -5.30
CA GLU A 30 -1.72 -10.27 -6.39
C GLU A 30 -1.86 -11.73 -5.98
N PHE A 31 -2.09 -11.98 -4.69
CA PHE A 31 -2.15 -13.32 -4.12
C PHE A 31 -3.58 -13.62 -3.68
N GLY A 32 -4.02 -14.83 -4.00
CA GLY A 32 -5.33 -15.33 -3.63
C GLY A 32 -5.55 -15.39 -2.13
N TYR A 33 -6.83 -15.39 -1.76
CA TYR A 33 -7.27 -15.46 -0.38
C TYR A 33 -6.92 -16.81 0.25
N SER A 34 -6.30 -16.79 1.44
CA SER A 34 -6.23 -17.96 2.32
C SER A 34 -6.99 -17.63 3.60
N LYS A 35 -7.99 -18.44 3.96
CA LYS A 35 -8.74 -18.29 5.20
C LYS A 35 -7.86 -18.70 6.38
N ASP A 36 -7.08 -17.74 6.89
CA ASP A 36 -6.28 -17.89 8.10
C ASP A 36 -7.09 -17.62 9.39
N GLY A 37 -8.37 -17.25 9.26
CA GLY A 37 -9.27 -16.94 10.38
C GLY A 37 -9.09 -15.53 10.97
N VAL A 38 -8.16 -14.73 10.44
CA VAL A 38 -7.86 -13.37 10.90
C VAL A 38 -8.53 -12.32 10.01
N ARG A 39 -8.71 -12.63 8.72
CA ARG A 39 -9.28 -11.71 7.74
C ARG A 39 -10.80 -11.88 7.61
N TRP A 40 -11.52 -10.77 7.70
CA TRP A 40 -12.99 -10.75 7.58
C TRP A 40 -13.49 -10.44 6.16
N GLN A 41 -12.61 -9.91 5.28
CA GLN A 41 -12.96 -9.49 3.92
C GLN A 41 -12.90 -10.67 2.94
N ASP A 42 -13.86 -10.74 2.02
CA ASP A 42 -13.76 -11.63 0.85
C ASP A 42 -12.94 -11.00 -0.29
N GLU A 43 -12.76 -11.75 -1.37
CA GLU A 43 -11.97 -11.34 -2.52
C GLU A 43 -12.60 -10.15 -3.28
N GLU A 44 -13.93 -10.05 -3.33
CA GLU A 44 -14.64 -8.97 -4.00
C GLU A 44 -14.45 -7.64 -3.25
N VAL A 45 -14.63 -7.66 -1.93
CA VAL A 45 -14.39 -6.51 -1.06
C VAL A 45 -12.93 -6.05 -1.17
N ALA A 46 -11.99 -7.00 -1.22
CA ALA A 46 -10.58 -6.68 -1.38
C ALA A 46 -10.30 -5.93 -2.71
N GLN A 47 -10.86 -6.41 -3.82
CA GLN A 47 -10.71 -5.76 -5.13
C GLN A 47 -11.37 -4.37 -5.16
N ALA A 48 -12.53 -4.22 -4.51
CA ALA A 48 -13.22 -2.94 -4.40
C ALA A 48 -12.38 -1.91 -3.61
N VAL A 49 -11.72 -2.35 -2.54
CA VAL A 49 -10.81 -1.50 -1.75
C VAL A 49 -9.60 -1.09 -2.57
N ASP A 50 -8.94 -2.01 -3.26
CA ASP A 50 -7.78 -1.70 -4.11
C ASP A 50 -8.16 -0.67 -5.20
N LYS A 51 -9.32 -0.84 -5.83
CA LYS A 51 -9.84 0.11 -6.82
C LYS A 51 -10.13 1.49 -6.21
N ALA A 52 -10.71 1.54 -5.01
CA ALA A 52 -11.00 2.80 -4.32
C ALA A 52 -9.72 3.57 -3.96
N ILE A 53 -8.69 2.86 -3.47
CA ILE A 53 -7.38 3.45 -3.17
C ILE A 53 -6.75 4.01 -4.45
N LEU A 54 -6.70 3.23 -5.52
CA LEU A 54 -6.13 3.66 -6.80
C LEU A 54 -6.86 4.88 -7.36
N SER A 55 -8.20 4.87 -7.33
CA SER A 55 -9.02 5.99 -7.79
C SER A 55 -8.75 7.27 -7.00
N PHE A 56 -8.54 7.17 -5.68
CA PHE A 56 -8.17 8.31 -4.85
C PHE A 56 -6.79 8.85 -5.22
N LEU A 57 -5.78 7.98 -5.36
CA LEU A 57 -4.42 8.39 -5.72
C LEU A 57 -4.39 9.08 -7.08
N GLU A 58 -5.11 8.56 -8.07
CA GLU A 58 -5.21 9.14 -9.41
C GLU A 58 -6.00 10.45 -9.42
N ALA A 59 -7.15 10.52 -8.75
CA ALA A 59 -7.99 11.71 -8.71
C ALA A 59 -7.28 12.92 -8.05
N GLU A 60 -6.49 12.65 -7.01
CA GLU A 60 -5.73 13.68 -6.29
C GLU A 60 -4.32 13.88 -6.87
N ASN A 61 -4.00 13.25 -8.01
CA ASN A 61 -2.71 13.33 -8.70
C ASN A 61 -1.51 13.09 -7.75
N VAL A 62 -1.65 12.09 -6.88
CA VAL A 62 -0.63 11.71 -5.92
C VAL A 62 0.54 11.06 -6.66
N ASN A 63 1.76 11.47 -6.34
CA ASN A 63 2.95 10.79 -6.87
C ASN A 63 3.19 9.48 -6.10
N TYR A 64 2.66 8.38 -6.62
CA TYR A 64 2.85 7.03 -6.05
C TYR A 64 3.61 6.12 -7.00
N THR A 65 4.30 5.14 -6.42
CA THR A 65 4.98 4.07 -7.15
C THR A 65 4.19 2.77 -7.01
N LEU A 66 3.82 2.17 -8.14
CA LEU A 66 3.19 0.85 -8.18
C LEU A 66 4.25 -0.25 -7.93
N ILE A 67 4.00 -1.14 -6.96
CA ILE A 67 4.91 -2.23 -6.60
C ILE A 67 4.22 -3.58 -6.78
N THR A 68 4.64 -4.32 -7.81
CA THR A 68 4.10 -5.63 -8.20
C THR A 68 5.13 -6.76 -8.07
N GLY A 69 4.65 -8.01 -8.06
CA GLY A 69 5.46 -9.23 -8.03
C GLY A 69 5.40 -10.00 -6.70
N PRO A 70 6.22 -11.08 -6.58
CA PRO A 70 6.38 -11.86 -5.36
C PRO A 70 6.67 -11.00 -4.13
N THR A 71 6.18 -11.41 -2.96
CA THR A 71 6.36 -10.68 -1.69
C THR A 71 7.80 -10.27 -1.43
N LYS A 72 8.77 -11.17 -1.68
CA LYS A 72 10.19 -10.89 -1.50
C LYS A 72 10.70 -9.78 -2.43
N GLU A 73 10.40 -9.89 -3.72
CA GLU A 73 10.81 -8.90 -4.72
C GLU A 73 10.19 -7.53 -4.46
N ARG A 74 8.95 -7.47 -3.98
CA ARG A 74 8.30 -6.20 -3.62
C ARG A 74 9.00 -5.50 -2.48
N ALA A 75 9.41 -6.26 -1.46
CA ALA A 75 10.19 -5.72 -0.36
C ALA A 75 11.56 -5.20 -0.85
N GLU A 76 12.25 -5.99 -1.68
CA GLU A 76 13.54 -5.59 -2.27
C GLU A 76 13.42 -4.30 -3.10
N LYS A 77 12.39 -4.17 -3.95
CA LYS A 77 12.11 -2.96 -4.72
C LYS A 77 11.92 -1.73 -3.83
N ILE A 78 11.11 -1.86 -2.77
CA ILE A 78 10.87 -0.76 -1.84
C ILE A 78 12.17 -0.36 -1.12
N LEU A 79 12.92 -1.34 -0.59
CA LEU A 79 14.19 -1.12 0.09
C LEU A 79 15.21 -0.41 -0.81
N GLN A 80 15.28 -0.81 -2.08
CA GLN A 80 16.12 -0.16 -3.07
C GLN A 80 15.70 1.30 -3.32
N ILE A 81 14.40 1.58 -3.43
CA ILE A 81 13.88 2.94 -3.65
C ILE A 81 14.19 3.86 -2.46
N VAL A 82 14.04 3.35 -1.23
CA VAL A 82 14.36 4.14 -0.02
C VAL A 82 15.86 4.19 0.30
N GLY A 83 16.71 3.58 -0.53
CA GLY A 83 18.16 3.62 -0.36
C GLY A 83 18.69 2.73 0.77
N ILE A 84 17.91 1.77 1.26
CA ILE A 84 18.35 0.78 2.25
C ILE A 84 18.88 -0.43 1.47
N SER A 85 20.09 -0.30 0.91
CA SER A 85 20.80 -1.44 0.36
C SER A 85 21.26 -2.34 1.50
N GLN A 86 20.59 -3.48 1.72
CA GLN A 86 21.19 -4.53 2.53
C GLN A 86 22.41 -5.06 1.78
N GLU A 87 23.60 -4.91 2.35
CA GLU A 87 24.60 -5.97 2.22
C GLU A 87 23.96 -7.21 2.87
N ILE A 88 23.26 -8.02 2.07
CA ILE A 88 22.75 -9.31 2.54
C ILE A 88 23.99 -10.21 2.73
N ASN A 89 24.57 -10.16 3.91
CA ASN A 89 25.68 -11.02 4.29
C ASN A 89 25.11 -12.43 4.56
N LEU A 90 25.06 -13.25 3.51
CA LEU A 90 24.53 -14.62 3.51
C LEU A 90 25.35 -15.59 4.38
N ASP A 91 26.45 -15.13 4.97
CA ASP A 91 27.34 -15.95 5.82
C ASP A 91 26.81 -16.22 7.24
N MET A 92 25.69 -15.61 7.65
CA MET A 92 25.11 -15.85 8.98
C MET A 92 24.14 -17.05 9.05
N ALA A 93 23.99 -17.80 7.96
CA ALA A 93 23.28 -19.08 7.95
C ALA A 93 24.28 -20.24 7.83
N LYS A 94 25.03 -20.50 8.90
CA LYS A 94 25.77 -21.76 9.13
C LYS A 94 25.45 -22.31 10.50
#